data_AF-A0A9W7A5L7-F1
#
_entry.id   AF-A0A9W7A5L7-F1
#
_cell.length_a   1.000
_cell.length_b   1.000
_cell.length_c   1.000
_cell.angle_alpha   90.00
_cell.angle_beta   90.00
_cell.angle_gamma   90.00
#
_symmetry.space_group_name_H-M   'P 1'
#
loop_
_entity.id
_entity.type
_entity.pdbx_description
1 polymer ?
#
loop_
_entity_poly.entity_id
_entity_poly.type
_entity_poly.pdbx_seq_one_letter_code
_entity_poly.pdbx_strand_id
1 'polypeptide(L)'
;MSPPPPQNPNKPAATVVETYIKSCAGYCVITYILGIGDRHLDNIMLKPTGHFFHIDFGFVFGRDPKPMPPAFRLTQSMVDGFGGDEGFKKFKSICCQTFNLLRRHAGLVVNLLHLSKEGNIPDLSNHPTLGSDEIIQKVEEKFRLDLTDEQAEHFFISLIGESMSALAPKVLEVFHQIAVARR
;
A
#
# COMPACT_ATOMS: atom_id res chain seq x y z
N MET A 1 2.92 38.98 27.54
CA MET A 1 2.86 37.66 26.88
C MET A 1 1.51 37.56 26.20
N SER A 2 1.48 37.55 24.87
CA SER A 2 0.23 37.34 24.13
C SER A 2 -0.27 35.92 24.38
N PRO A 3 -1.58 35.71 24.56
CA PRO A 3 -2.12 34.36 24.70
C PRO A 3 -1.79 33.54 23.45
N PRO A 4 -1.55 32.22 23.59
CA PRO A 4 -1.33 31.35 22.45
C PRO A 4 -2.55 31.45 21.51
N PRO A 5 -2.33 31.41 20.18
CA PRO A 5 -3.43 31.46 19.23
C PRO A 5 -4.42 30.32 19.52
N PRO A 6 -5.73 30.56 19.33
CA PRO A 6 -6.75 29.56 19.62
C PRO A 6 -6.45 28.30 18.82
N GLN A 7 -6.25 27.18 19.52
CA GLN A 7 -6.10 25.89 18.88
C GLN A 7 -7.42 25.55 18.19
N ASN A 8 -7.38 25.27 16.89
CA ASN A 8 -8.55 24.81 16.16
C ASN A 8 -9.02 23.50 16.81
N PRO A 9 -10.24 23.45 17.39
CA PRO A 9 -10.74 22.28 18.11
C PRO A 9 -10.89 21.04 17.21
N ASN A 10 -10.86 21.21 15.90
CA ASN A 10 -10.90 20.12 14.91
C ASN A 10 -9.52 19.67 14.41
N LYS A 11 -8.41 20.25 14.92
CA LYS A 11 -7.06 19.80 14.53
C LYS A 11 -6.71 18.51 15.29
N PRO A 12 -6.44 17.39 14.60
CA PRO A 12 -6.04 16.17 15.28
C PRO A 12 -4.74 16.38 16.05
N ALA A 13 -4.60 15.71 17.20
CA ALA A 13 -3.34 15.70 17.93
C ALA A 13 -2.20 15.17 17.04
N ALA A 14 -0.99 15.72 17.20
CA ALA A 14 0.16 15.32 16.38
C ALA A 14 0.46 13.81 16.46
N THR A 15 0.19 13.20 17.62
CA THR A 15 0.33 11.75 17.85
C THR A 15 -0.64 10.92 17.02
N VAL A 16 -1.86 11.41 16.77
CA VAL A 16 -2.87 10.76 15.94
C VAL A 16 -2.42 10.76 14.47
N VAL A 17 -1.96 11.91 13.98
CA VAL A 17 -1.43 12.04 12.60
C VAL A 17 -0.20 11.16 12.41
N GLU A 18 0.69 11.10 13.39
CA GLU A 18 1.86 10.23 13.32
C GLU A 18 1.49 8.74 13.28
N THR A 19 0.52 8.33 14.09
CA THR A 19 0.00 6.94 14.09
C THR A 19 -0.61 6.60 12.74
N TYR A 20 -1.37 7.54 12.16
CA TYR A 20 -1.95 7.41 10.83
C TYR A 20 -0.89 7.24 9.74
N ILE A 21 0.12 8.10 9.72
CA ILE A 21 1.22 8.00 8.75
C ILE A 21 1.94 6.65 8.87
N LYS A 22 2.30 6.23 10.10
CA LYS A 22 3.03 4.97 10.34
C LYS A 22 2.23 3.75 9.90
N SER A 23 0.96 3.69 10.28
CA SER A 23 0.09 2.57 9.95
C SER A 23 -0.22 2.52 8.45
N CYS A 24 -0.50 3.66 7.81
CA CYS A 24 -0.67 3.73 6.36
C CYS A 24 0.59 3.25 5.61
N ALA A 25 1.78 3.69 6.03
CA ALA A 25 3.04 3.27 5.42
C ALA A 25 3.27 1.77 5.54
N GLY A 26 3.05 1.20 6.73
CA GLY A 26 3.16 -0.24 6.96
C GLY A 26 2.21 -1.05 6.07
N TYR A 27 0.94 -0.64 5.97
CA TYR A 27 -0.03 -1.32 5.11
C TYR A 27 0.29 -1.17 3.62
N CYS A 28 0.79 -0.02 3.14
CA CYS A 28 1.24 0.11 1.74
C CYS A 28 2.36 -0.89 1.42
N VAL A 29 3.35 -1.03 2.30
CA VAL A 29 4.47 -1.96 2.10
C VAL A 29 4.01 -3.42 2.15
N ILE A 30 3.22 -3.81 3.16
CA ILE A 30 2.77 -5.20 3.32
C ILE A 30 1.81 -5.60 2.19
N THR A 31 0.91 -4.71 1.77
CA THR A 31 -0.03 -5.00 0.67
C THR A 31 0.66 -5.16 -0.67
N TYR A 32 1.73 -4.40 -0.91
CA TYR A 32 2.60 -4.60 -2.07
C TYR A 32 3.31 -5.95 -2.03
N ILE A 33 3.97 -6.28 -0.91
CA ILE A 33 4.77 -7.51 -0.78
C ILE A 33 3.88 -8.75 -0.91
N LEU A 34 2.78 -8.79 -0.17
CA LEU A 34 1.86 -9.94 -0.16
C LEU A 34 0.89 -9.93 -1.34
N GLY A 35 0.89 -8.89 -2.18
CA GLY A 35 -0.04 -8.75 -3.30
C GLY A 35 -1.50 -8.81 -2.85
N ILE A 36 -1.87 -8.02 -1.84
CA ILE A 36 -3.25 -7.99 -1.32
C ILE A 36 -4.13 -7.20 -2.30
N GLY A 37 -5.07 -7.91 -2.92
CA GLY A 37 -6.02 -7.36 -3.89
C GLY A 37 -7.30 -6.81 -3.28
N ASP A 38 -8.18 -6.32 -4.14
CA ASP A 38 -9.51 -5.81 -3.81
C ASP A 38 -9.53 -4.71 -2.74
N ARG A 39 -8.51 -3.84 -2.78
CA ARG A 39 -8.42 -2.69 -1.87
C ARG A 39 -9.32 -1.55 -2.36
N HIS A 40 -10.57 -1.54 -1.89
CA HIS A 40 -11.51 -0.40 -1.97
C HIS A 40 -11.67 0.28 -0.60
N LEU A 41 -12.38 1.41 -0.56
CA LEU A 41 -12.50 2.23 0.66
C LEU A 41 -13.22 1.51 1.80
N ASP A 42 -14.13 0.57 1.51
CA ASP A 42 -14.83 -0.20 2.56
C ASP A 42 -13.93 -1.27 3.20
N ASN A 43 -12.87 -1.69 2.51
CA ASN A 43 -11.85 -2.61 3.05
C ASN A 43 -10.74 -1.87 3.81
N ILE A 44 -10.87 -0.54 3.96
CA ILE A 44 -9.88 0.32 4.60
C ILE A 44 -10.55 1.06 5.76
N MET A 45 -10.07 0.77 6.96
CA MET A 45 -10.67 1.26 8.20
C MET A 45 -9.72 2.23 8.91
N LEU A 46 -10.29 3.21 9.61
CA LEU A 46 -9.56 4.20 10.39
C LEU A 46 -10.17 4.33 11.79
N LYS A 47 -9.33 4.18 12.83
CA LYS A 47 -9.74 4.44 14.22
C LYS A 47 -9.59 5.92 14.57
N PRO A 48 -10.36 6.44 15.55
CA PRO A 48 -10.16 7.79 16.09
C PRO A 48 -8.75 8.04 16.65
N THR A 49 -8.03 6.98 17.04
CA THR A 49 -6.63 7.04 17.47
C THR A 49 -5.63 7.17 16.32
N GLY A 50 -6.10 7.26 15.07
CA GLY A 50 -5.27 7.37 13.87
C GLY A 50 -4.83 6.03 13.29
N HIS A 51 -5.17 4.89 13.89
CA HIS A 51 -4.77 3.59 13.33
C HIS A 51 -5.52 3.31 12.03
N PHE A 52 -4.77 3.28 10.92
CA PHE A 52 -5.19 2.82 9.62
C PHE A 52 -4.98 1.31 9.52
N PHE A 53 -5.99 0.57 9.06
CA PHE A 53 -5.87 -0.87 8.88
C PHE A 53 -6.76 -1.41 7.79
N HIS A 54 -6.32 -2.50 7.17
CA HIS A 54 -7.10 -3.21 6.17
C HIS A 54 -7.93 -4.30 6.85
N ILE A 55 -9.13 -4.50 6.35
CA ILE A 55 -9.98 -5.65 6.65
C ILE A 55 -10.24 -6.42 5.37
N ASP A 56 -10.72 -7.66 5.52
CA ASP A 56 -11.00 -8.60 4.42
C ASP A 56 -9.75 -8.90 3.57
N PHE A 57 -9.27 -10.15 3.60
CA PHE A 57 -8.10 -10.59 2.82
C PHE A 57 -8.49 -11.71 1.85
N GLY A 58 -9.70 -11.65 1.28
CA GLY A 58 -10.20 -12.65 0.33
C GLY A 58 -9.43 -12.74 -0.99
N PHE A 59 -8.58 -11.75 -1.30
CA PHE A 59 -7.70 -11.72 -2.47
C PHE A 59 -6.26 -11.44 -2.05
N VAL A 60 -5.39 -12.44 -2.18
CA VAL A 60 -3.97 -12.34 -1.79
C VAL A 60 -3.04 -12.89 -2.86
N PHE A 61 -1.74 -12.66 -2.67
CA PHE A 61 -0.66 -13.14 -3.54
C PHE A 61 -0.79 -12.75 -5.02
N GLY A 62 -1.33 -11.56 -5.26
CA GLY A 62 -1.45 -10.95 -6.59
C GLY A 62 -2.78 -11.23 -7.28
N ARG A 63 -3.72 -11.93 -6.65
CA ARG A 63 -5.09 -12.00 -7.13
C ARG A 63 -5.80 -10.67 -6.90
N ASP A 64 -6.56 -10.24 -7.89
CA ASP A 64 -7.44 -9.08 -7.79
C ASP A 64 -8.61 -9.26 -8.78
N PRO A 65 -9.83 -8.85 -8.44
CA PRO A 65 -10.94 -8.82 -9.39
C PRO A 65 -10.72 -7.82 -10.54
N LYS A 66 -9.84 -6.83 -10.36
CA LYS A 66 -9.51 -5.81 -11.37
C LYS A 66 -8.36 -6.29 -12.24
N PRO A 67 -8.39 -6.01 -13.57
CA PRO A 67 -7.37 -6.52 -14.50
C PRO A 67 -5.99 -5.85 -14.34
N MET A 68 -5.94 -4.61 -13.85
CA MET A 68 -4.70 -3.85 -13.66
C MET A 68 -4.79 -3.04 -12.36
N PRO A 69 -4.69 -3.69 -11.19
CA PRO A 69 -4.69 -2.99 -9.92
C PRO A 69 -3.37 -2.20 -9.75
N PRO A 70 -3.39 -1.06 -9.05
CA PRO A 70 -2.15 -0.42 -8.62
C PRO A 70 -1.38 -1.33 -7.65
N ALA A 71 -0.08 -1.08 -7.46
CA ALA A 71 0.76 -1.85 -6.54
C ALA A 71 0.20 -1.88 -5.11
N PHE A 72 -0.40 -0.77 -4.67
CA PHE A 72 -1.20 -0.65 -3.46
C PHE A 72 -2.19 0.50 -3.60
N ARG A 73 -3.19 0.56 -2.72
CA ARG A 73 -4.19 1.63 -2.72
C ARG A 73 -3.68 2.84 -1.93
N LEU A 74 -3.45 3.96 -2.62
CA LEU A 74 -3.15 5.25 -2.00
C LEU A 74 -3.99 6.33 -2.70
N THR A 75 -4.94 6.92 -1.98
CA THR A 75 -5.87 7.92 -2.54
C THR A 75 -5.47 9.34 -2.17
N GLN A 76 -5.96 10.33 -2.92
CA GLN A 76 -5.70 11.74 -2.58
C GLN A 76 -6.18 12.09 -1.17
N SER A 77 -7.36 11.64 -0.77
CA SER A 77 -7.89 11.87 0.58
C SER A 77 -7.02 11.27 1.68
N MET A 78 -6.36 10.13 1.40
CA MET A 78 -5.39 9.55 2.34
C MET A 78 -4.15 10.44 2.48
N VAL A 79 -3.66 10.97 1.35
CA VAL A 79 -2.50 11.86 1.28
C VAL A 79 -2.77 13.19 1.98
N ASP A 80 -3.96 13.76 1.78
CA ASP A 80 -4.40 14.98 2.46
C ASP A 80 -4.41 14.80 3.99
N GLY A 81 -4.73 13.59 4.46
CA GLY A 81 -4.69 13.20 5.87
C GLY A 81 -3.29 13.16 6.50
N PHE A 82 -2.21 13.21 5.72
CA PHE A 82 -0.85 13.20 6.26
C PHE A 82 -0.43 14.55 6.88
N GLY A 83 -1.20 15.62 6.64
CA GLY A 83 -0.88 16.94 7.22
C GLY A 83 0.12 17.74 6.38
N GLY A 84 0.01 17.64 5.05
CA GLY A 84 0.80 18.41 4.09
C GLY A 84 2.15 17.78 3.72
N ASP A 85 3.01 18.56 3.08
CA ASP A 85 4.25 18.09 2.45
C ASP A 85 5.21 17.40 3.43
N GLU A 86 5.36 17.93 4.64
CA GLU A 86 6.22 17.33 5.66
C GLU A 86 5.69 15.96 6.13
N GLY A 87 4.38 15.84 6.28
CA GLY A 87 3.73 14.56 6.56
C GLY A 87 3.91 13.54 5.45
N PHE A 88 3.78 13.99 4.20
CA PHE A 88 3.99 13.12 3.03
C PHE A 88 5.45 12.71 2.85
N LYS A 89 6.42 13.59 3.12
CA LYS A 89 7.85 13.24 3.18
C LYS A 89 8.11 12.18 4.25
N LYS A 90 7.53 12.35 5.44
CA LYS A 90 7.63 11.38 6.55
C LYS A 90 7.02 10.02 6.15
N PHE A 91 5.85 10.02 5.51
CA PHE A 91 5.23 8.82 4.97
C PHE A 91 6.17 8.08 4.01
N LYS A 92 6.70 8.76 2.99
CA LYS A 92 7.63 8.15 2.03
C LYS A 92 8.87 7.57 2.71
N SER A 93 9.46 8.32 3.64
CA SER A 93 10.63 7.85 4.40
C SER A 93 10.32 6.58 5.21
N ILE A 94 9.17 6.52 5.88
CA ILE A 94 8.76 5.34 6.65
C ILE A 94 8.49 4.14 5.72
N CYS A 95 7.88 4.35 4.56
CA CYS A 95 7.70 3.29 3.56
C CYS A 95 9.04 2.70 3.14
N CYS A 96 10.01 3.53 2.77
CA CYS A 96 11.36 3.09 2.38
C CYS A 96 12.05 2.30 3.50
N GLN A 97 12.05 2.85 4.72
CA GLN A 97 12.64 2.19 5.90
C GLN A 97 11.97 0.84 6.19
N THR A 98 10.64 0.79 6.11
CA THR A 98 9.87 -0.44 6.36
C THR A 98 10.13 -1.47 5.27
N PHE A 99 10.21 -1.06 4.02
CA PHE A 99 10.52 -1.95 2.90
C PHE A 99 11.92 -2.55 3.03
N ASN A 100 12.95 -1.72 3.29
CA ASN A 100 14.31 -2.21 3.53
C ASN A 100 14.42 -3.10 4.78
N LEU A 101 13.67 -2.80 5.84
CA LEU A 101 13.61 -3.66 7.02
C LEU A 101 13.03 -5.04 6.66
N LEU A 102 11.91 -5.09 5.95
CA LEU A 102 11.28 -6.35 5.54
C LEU A 102 12.15 -7.14 4.56
N ARG A 103 12.87 -6.47 3.66
CA ARG A 103 13.86 -7.10 2.75
C ARG A 103 14.92 -7.88 3.50
N ARG A 104 15.47 -7.33 4.58
CA ARG A 104 16.46 -8.02 5.43
C ARG A 104 15.90 -9.27 6.12
N HIS A 105 14.57 -9.36 6.24
CA HIS A 105 13.86 -10.48 6.85
C HIS A 105 13.04 -11.31 5.85
N ALA A 106 13.27 -11.14 4.53
CA ALA A 106 12.49 -11.80 3.48
C ALA A 106 12.49 -13.34 3.63
N GLY A 107 13.65 -13.93 3.94
CA GLY A 107 13.77 -15.38 4.13
C GLY A 107 12.86 -15.95 5.22
N LEU A 108 12.61 -15.21 6.31
CA LEU A 108 11.65 -15.66 7.33
C LEU A 108 10.23 -15.71 6.76
N VAL A 109 9.82 -14.66 6.04
CA VAL A 109 8.49 -14.59 5.43
C VAL A 109 8.29 -15.69 4.39
N VAL A 110 9.28 -15.88 3.50
CA VAL A 110 9.26 -16.91 2.46
C VAL A 110 9.19 -18.32 3.08
N ASN A 111 9.99 -18.59 4.11
CA ASN A 111 9.95 -19.88 4.82
C ASN A 111 8.59 -20.12 5.49
N LEU A 112 7.99 -19.11 6.11
CA LEU A 112 6.65 -19.21 6.68
C LEU A 112 5.60 -19.53 5.62
N LEU A 113 5.70 -18.94 4.43
CA LEU A 113 4.80 -19.24 3.31
C LEU A 113 4.98 -20.67 2.81
N HIS A 114 6.22 -21.17 2.72
CA HIS A 114 6.49 -22.57 2.37
C HIS A 114 5.87 -23.55 3.38
N LEU A 115 5.97 -23.26 4.68
CA LEU A 115 5.34 -24.07 5.72
C LEU A 115 3.80 -23.96 5.68
N SER A 116 3.26 -22.84 5.21
CA SER A 116 1.82 -22.58 5.15
C SER A 116 1.13 -23.26 3.96
N LYS A 117 1.85 -23.92 3.05
CA LYS A 117 1.28 -24.61 1.89
C LYS A 117 0.21 -25.64 2.26
N GLU A 118 0.44 -26.38 3.35
CA GLU A 118 -0.48 -27.41 3.87
C GLU A 118 -1.67 -26.80 4.62
N GLY A 119 -1.64 -25.49 4.89
CA GLY A 119 -2.68 -24.76 5.62
C GLY A 119 -3.95 -24.47 4.80
N ASN A 120 -4.04 -24.96 3.55
CA ASN A 120 -5.20 -24.77 2.66
C ASN A 120 -5.62 -23.30 2.47
N ILE A 121 -4.67 -22.38 2.38
CA ILE A 121 -4.96 -20.99 2.04
C ILE A 121 -5.45 -20.95 0.58
N PRO A 122 -6.70 -20.56 0.27
CA PRO A 122 -7.30 -20.77 -1.04
C PRO A 122 -6.49 -20.22 -2.21
N ASP A 123 -5.99 -18.98 -2.08
CA ASP A 123 -5.22 -18.30 -3.12
C ASP A 123 -3.75 -18.75 -3.21
N LEU A 124 -3.27 -19.56 -2.26
CA LEU A 124 -1.95 -20.19 -2.30
C LEU A 124 -2.03 -21.64 -2.81
N SER A 125 -2.99 -22.42 -2.31
CA SER A 125 -3.11 -23.86 -2.55
C SER A 125 -3.94 -24.20 -3.79
N ASN A 126 -4.91 -23.36 -4.17
CA ASN A 126 -5.88 -23.64 -5.24
C ASN A 126 -5.91 -22.54 -6.31
N HIS A 127 -4.77 -21.88 -6.55
CA HIS A 127 -4.69 -20.85 -7.58
C HIS A 127 -4.96 -21.47 -8.96
N PRO A 128 -5.82 -20.87 -9.80
CA PRO A 128 -6.30 -21.51 -11.03
C PRO A 128 -5.21 -21.71 -12.10
N THR A 129 -4.10 -20.98 -12.00
CA THR A 129 -3.06 -20.96 -13.05
C THR A 129 -1.62 -21.15 -12.56
N LEU A 130 -1.37 -21.18 -11.25
CA LEU A 130 -0.01 -21.20 -10.69
C LEU A 130 0.05 -22.23 -9.57
N GLY A 131 1.19 -22.92 -9.44
CA GLY A 131 1.49 -23.74 -8.27
C GLY A 131 1.89 -22.88 -7.07
N SER A 132 1.73 -23.42 -5.85
CA SER A 132 2.08 -22.69 -4.62
C SER A 132 3.53 -22.21 -4.58
N ASP A 133 4.47 -22.98 -5.13
CA ASP A 133 5.88 -22.56 -5.23
C ASP A 133 6.08 -21.34 -6.13
N GLU A 134 5.40 -21.27 -7.28
CA GLU A 134 5.46 -20.12 -8.17
C GLU A 134 4.85 -18.87 -7.53
N ILE A 135 3.80 -19.04 -6.72
CA ILE A 135 3.17 -17.94 -5.98
C ILE A 135 4.13 -17.41 -4.92
N ILE A 136 4.78 -18.30 -4.16
CA ILE A 136 5.77 -17.90 -3.16
C ILE A 136 6.96 -17.21 -3.82
N GLN A 137 7.44 -17.72 -4.96
CA GLN A 137 8.48 -17.07 -5.75
C GLN A 137 8.05 -15.66 -6.18
N LYS A 138 6.81 -15.47 -6.63
CA LYS A 138 6.30 -14.14 -6.97
C LYS A 138 6.26 -13.20 -5.77
N VAL A 139 5.97 -13.69 -4.56
CA VAL A 139 6.05 -12.89 -3.33
C VAL A 139 7.51 -12.55 -3.01
N GLU A 140 8.43 -13.49 -3.15
CA GLU A 140 9.87 -13.26 -2.96
C GLU A 140 10.41 -12.19 -3.92
N GLU A 141 10.02 -12.25 -5.20
CA GLU A 141 10.37 -11.26 -6.21
C GLU A 141 9.92 -9.84 -5.82
N LYS A 142 8.81 -9.69 -5.08
CA LYS A 142 8.35 -8.37 -4.60
C LYS A 142 9.30 -7.73 -3.60
N PHE A 143 10.09 -8.51 -2.86
CA PHE A 143 11.11 -7.95 -1.96
C PHE A 143 12.26 -7.29 -2.73
N ARG A 144 12.44 -7.60 -4.03
CA ARG A 144 13.48 -7.00 -4.87
C ARG A 144 14.89 -7.18 -4.34
N LEU A 145 15.21 -8.36 -3.82
CA LEU A 145 16.51 -8.66 -3.19
C LEU A 145 17.72 -8.47 -4.14
N ASP A 146 17.45 -8.28 -5.45
CA ASP A 146 18.40 -7.87 -6.48
C ASP A 146 18.94 -6.44 -6.33
N LEU A 147 18.25 -5.57 -5.59
CA LEU A 147 18.58 -4.16 -5.44
C LEU A 147 19.44 -3.89 -4.18
N THR A 148 20.22 -2.82 -4.20
CA THR A 148 20.78 -2.22 -2.98
C THR A 148 19.71 -1.51 -2.15
N ASP A 149 19.99 -1.19 -0.89
CA ASP A 149 19.05 -0.44 -0.04
C ASP A 149 18.63 0.88 -0.69
N GLU A 150 19.58 1.65 -1.25
CA GLU A 150 19.30 2.92 -1.94
C GLU A 150 18.44 2.74 -3.19
N GLN A 151 18.76 1.74 -4.04
CA GLN A 151 17.97 1.42 -5.22
C GLN A 151 16.54 0.99 -4.86
N ALA A 152 16.38 0.26 -3.75
CA ALA A 152 15.09 -0.15 -3.23
C ALA A 152 14.24 1.03 -2.73
N GLU A 153 14.86 2.06 -2.13
CA GLU A 153 14.17 3.30 -1.76
C GLU A 153 13.65 4.03 -3.00
N HIS A 154 14.49 4.20 -4.03
CA HIS A 154 14.08 4.80 -5.30
C HIS A 154 12.93 4.03 -5.96
N PHE A 155 13.06 2.70 -6.01
CA PHE A 155 12.01 1.82 -6.53
C PHE A 155 10.68 2.02 -5.79
N PHE A 156 10.71 2.02 -4.45
CA PHE A 156 9.49 2.14 -3.67
C PHE A 156 8.86 3.55 -3.77
N ILE A 157 9.67 4.60 -3.89
CA ILE A 157 9.19 5.96 -4.17
C ILE A 157 8.48 6.02 -5.53
N SER A 158 9.02 5.36 -6.56
CA SER A 158 8.34 5.26 -7.87
C SER A 158 6.99 4.55 -7.76
N LEU A 159 6.89 3.44 -7.00
CA LEU A 159 5.61 2.77 -6.76
C LEU A 159 4.57 3.67 -6.08
N ILE A 160 4.99 4.53 -5.14
CA ILE A 160 4.10 5.52 -4.52
C ILE A 160 3.57 6.48 -5.58
N GLY A 161 4.45 7.01 -6.45
CA GLY A 161 4.07 7.91 -7.54
C GLY A 161 3.09 7.27 -8.52
N GLU A 162 3.36 6.02 -8.93
CA GLU A 162 2.49 5.24 -9.82
C GLU A 162 1.13 4.95 -9.19
N SER A 163 1.10 4.56 -7.91
CA SER A 163 -0.14 4.23 -7.20
C SER A 163 -1.05 5.45 -7.02
N MET A 164 -0.47 6.65 -6.85
CA MET A 164 -1.21 7.91 -6.84
C MET A 164 -1.67 8.30 -8.26
N SER A 165 -0.82 8.11 -9.26
CA SER A 165 -1.08 8.48 -10.65
C SER A 165 -2.06 7.55 -11.35
N ALA A 166 -2.18 6.29 -10.93
CA ALA A 166 -3.12 5.31 -11.49
C ALA A 166 -4.61 5.74 -11.42
N LEU A 167 -4.91 6.83 -10.71
CA LEU A 167 -6.24 7.43 -10.59
C LEU A 167 -6.53 8.57 -11.57
N ALA A 168 -5.52 9.33 -12.04
CA ALA A 168 -5.77 10.58 -12.77
C ALA A 168 -5.95 10.41 -14.31
N PRO A 169 -5.10 9.68 -15.04
CA PRO A 169 -5.20 9.59 -16.51
C PRO A 169 -6.42 8.79 -16.97
N LYS A 170 -6.73 7.65 -16.34
CA LYS A 170 -7.83 6.78 -16.79
C LYS A 170 -9.20 7.44 -16.70
N VAL A 171 -9.43 8.26 -15.67
CA VAL A 171 -10.69 9.01 -15.53
C VAL A 171 -10.73 10.15 -16.54
N LEU A 172 -9.64 10.91 -16.67
CA LEU A 172 -9.55 12.02 -17.61
C LEU A 172 -9.65 11.56 -19.08
N GLU A 173 -9.07 10.41 -19.42
CA GLU A 173 -9.08 9.81 -20.75
C GLU A 173 -10.46 9.26 -21.11
N VAL A 174 -11.18 8.66 -20.16
CA VAL A 174 -12.60 8.26 -20.35
C VAL A 174 -13.48 9.50 -20.56
N PHE A 175 -13.31 10.56 -19.77
CA PHE A 175 -14.05 11.81 -19.99
C PHE A 175 -13.68 12.47 -21.31
N HIS A 176 -12.41 12.44 -21.72
CA HIS A 176 -11.97 12.96 -23.00
C HIS A 176 -12.57 12.17 -24.18
N GLN A 177 -12.58 10.84 -24.12
CA GLN A 177 -13.19 9.99 -25.15
C GLN A 177 -14.71 10.19 -25.24
N ILE A 178 -15.41 10.33 -24.11
CA ILE A 178 -16.85 10.63 -24.09
C ILE A 178 -17.14 12.03 -24.64
N ALA A 179 -16.29 13.01 -24.36
CA ALA A 179 -16.43 14.38 -24.87
C ALA A 179 -16.15 14.47 -26.39
N VAL A 180 -15.21 13.67 -26.90
CA VAL A 180 -14.90 13.60 -28.35
C VAL A 180 -15.96 12.78 -29.10
N ALA A 181 -16.53 11.73 -28.51
CA ALA A 181 -17.59 10.90 -29.12
C ALA A 181 -18.98 11.57 -29.15
N ARG A 182 -19.14 12.73 -28.49
CA ARG A 182 -20.36 13.55 -28.53
C ARG A 182 -20.26 14.74 -29.50
N ARG A 183 -19.28 14.74 -30.40
CA ARG A 183 -19.20 15.62 -31.56
C ARG A 183 -19.49 14.87 -32.85
#